data_AF-D1YIH5-F1
#
_entry.id   AF-D1YIH5-F1
#
_cell.length_a   1.000
_cell.length_b   1.000
_cell.length_c   1.000
_cell.angle_alpha   90.00
_cell.angle_beta   90.00
_cell.angle_gamma   90.00
#
_symmetry.space_group_name_H-M   'P 1'
#
loop_
_entity.id
_entity.type
_entity.pdbx_description
1 polymer ?
#
loop_
_entity_poly.entity_id
_entity_poly.type
_entity_poly.pdbx_seq_one_letter_code
_entity_poly.pdbx_strand_id
1 'polypeptide(L)'
;MTDNLNNDSYISLNALTKFKDEKGNYNFKADKEATKQYLENYIEPRMKKFVSLEEKLAYLVDNNYYDKKVLDLYTAKFIKEIFKLAYAQNFSFLNFMGAAKFYKAYALKTNDNKQVLERFEDRAVMNALFLADGNEELALNLVKDIISNRFQPATPTFLNAGRKRRGEYISCYLLRVEDNMESISRAISTSLQLSKRGGGVALCLTNLRELGAPIKK
;
A
#
# COMPACT_ATOMS: atom_id res chain seq x y z
N MET A 1 -32.44 -4.84 -18.16
CA MET A 1 -31.88 -4.68 -16.79
C MET A 1 -31.32 -6.03 -16.30
N THR A 2 -30.46 -6.69 -17.07
CA THR A 2 -30.11 -8.11 -16.83
C THR A 2 -28.63 -8.44 -17.04
N ASP A 3 -27.73 -7.45 -17.19
CA ASP A 3 -26.29 -7.69 -17.40
C ASP A 3 -25.40 -7.56 -16.15
N ASN A 4 -25.94 -7.13 -15.00
CA ASN A 4 -25.13 -6.92 -13.78
C ASN A 4 -25.14 -8.11 -12.80
N LEU A 5 -25.89 -9.18 -13.06
CA LEU A 5 -25.99 -10.31 -12.13
C LEU A 5 -24.76 -11.22 -12.14
N ASN A 6 -23.93 -11.18 -13.19
CA ASN A 6 -22.75 -12.06 -13.33
C ASN A 6 -21.44 -11.41 -12.88
N ASN A 7 -21.40 -10.09 -12.68
CA ASN A 7 -20.14 -9.37 -12.46
C ASN A 7 -19.69 -9.33 -11.00
N ASP A 8 -20.56 -9.70 -10.04
CA ASP A 8 -20.28 -9.69 -8.60
C ASP A 8 -20.40 -11.07 -7.95
N SER A 9 -20.32 -12.15 -8.74
CA SER A 9 -20.38 -13.55 -8.26
C SER A 9 -19.32 -13.85 -7.18
N TYR A 10 -18.17 -13.18 -7.23
CA TYR A 10 -17.12 -13.27 -6.21
C TYR A 10 -17.59 -12.81 -4.82
N ILE A 11 -18.54 -11.87 -4.73
CA ILE A 11 -19.10 -11.40 -3.45
C ILE A 11 -19.93 -12.51 -2.81
N SER A 12 -20.77 -13.16 -3.61
CA SER A 12 -21.60 -14.29 -3.18
C SER A 12 -20.73 -15.47 -2.72
N LEU A 13 -19.68 -15.80 -3.49
CA LEU A 13 -18.73 -16.86 -3.13
C LEU A 13 -17.98 -16.55 -1.83
N ASN A 14 -17.52 -15.31 -1.64
CA ASN A 14 -16.89 -14.90 -0.38
C ASN A 14 -17.89 -14.95 0.79
N ALA A 15 -19.18 -14.64 0.58
CA ALA A 15 -20.19 -14.75 1.62
C ALA A 15 -20.42 -16.21 2.07
N LEU A 16 -20.31 -17.19 1.17
CA LEU A 16 -20.45 -18.62 1.49
C LEU A 16 -19.43 -19.11 2.52
N THR A 17 -18.27 -18.45 2.63
CA THR A 17 -17.23 -18.81 3.62
C THR A 17 -17.70 -18.66 5.07
N LYS A 18 -18.74 -17.86 5.31
CA LYS A 18 -19.31 -17.63 6.65
C LYS A 18 -20.30 -18.70 7.08
N PHE A 19 -20.83 -19.47 6.13
CA PHE A 19 -21.82 -20.51 6.39
C PHE A 19 -21.13 -21.87 6.55
N LYS A 20 -21.68 -22.69 7.44
CA LYS A 20 -21.26 -24.08 7.62
C LYS A 20 -22.15 -24.99 6.79
N ASP A 21 -21.59 -26.06 6.26
CA ASP A 21 -22.38 -27.15 5.68
C ASP A 21 -23.13 -27.94 6.77
N GLU A 22 -23.98 -28.89 6.36
CA GLU A 22 -24.73 -29.78 7.26
C GLU A 22 -23.83 -30.59 8.21
N LYS A 23 -22.54 -30.73 7.87
CA LYS A 23 -21.52 -31.43 8.66
C LYS A 23 -20.71 -30.47 9.55
N GLY A 24 -21.03 -29.17 9.57
CA GLY A 24 -20.38 -28.15 10.39
C GLY A 24 -19.09 -27.56 9.80
N ASN A 25 -18.73 -27.88 8.55
CA ASN A 25 -17.49 -27.41 7.91
C ASN A 25 -17.69 -26.09 7.15
N TYR A 26 -16.66 -25.24 7.16
CA TYR A 26 -16.63 -24.00 6.38
C TYR A 26 -16.17 -24.24 4.94
N ASN A 27 -16.71 -23.44 4.01
CA ASN A 27 -16.35 -23.53 2.60
C ASN A 27 -15.14 -22.65 2.23
N PHE A 28 -13.93 -23.06 2.63
CA PHE A 28 -12.70 -22.34 2.29
C PHE A 28 -12.35 -22.39 0.79
N LYS A 29 -12.87 -23.38 0.05
CA LYS A 29 -12.68 -23.46 -1.41
C LYS A 29 -13.39 -22.30 -2.13
N ALA A 30 -14.55 -21.86 -1.61
CA ALA A 30 -15.28 -20.73 -2.15
C ALA A 30 -14.48 -19.42 -2.09
N ASP A 31 -13.62 -19.23 -1.08
CA ASP A 31 -12.77 -18.04 -0.98
C ASP A 31 -11.68 -18.00 -2.07
N LYS A 32 -11.08 -19.16 -2.38
CA LYS A 32 -10.10 -19.28 -3.48
C LYS A 32 -10.75 -18.98 -4.83
N GLU A 33 -11.96 -19.51 -5.04
CA GLU A 33 -12.72 -19.24 -6.27
C GLU A 33 -13.16 -17.78 -6.35
N ALA A 34 -13.60 -17.17 -5.24
CA ALA A 34 -13.90 -15.75 -5.17
C ALA A 34 -12.68 -14.89 -5.52
N THR A 35 -11.50 -15.26 -5.03
CA THR A 35 -10.23 -14.59 -5.35
C THR A 35 -9.95 -14.64 -6.84
N LYS A 36 -10.04 -15.84 -7.44
CA LYS A 36 -9.82 -16.05 -8.87
C LYS A 36 -10.79 -15.22 -9.71
N GLN A 37 -12.09 -15.31 -9.45
CA GLN A 37 -13.11 -14.56 -10.18
C GLN A 37 -12.95 -13.04 -10.02
N TYR A 38 -12.58 -12.57 -8.84
CA TYR A 38 -12.29 -11.15 -8.63
C TYR A 38 -11.10 -10.69 -9.48
N LEU A 39 -10.02 -11.46 -9.52
CA LEU A 39 -8.85 -11.10 -10.33
C LEU A 39 -9.18 -11.13 -11.83
N GLU A 40 -9.80 -12.21 -12.31
CA GLU A 40 -10.08 -12.43 -13.74
C GLU A 40 -11.19 -11.53 -14.29
N ASN A 41 -12.29 -11.37 -13.56
CA ASN A 41 -13.48 -10.68 -14.09
C ASN A 41 -13.53 -9.20 -13.68
N TYR A 42 -12.95 -8.83 -12.53
CA TYR A 42 -13.02 -7.45 -12.04
C TYR A 42 -11.72 -6.67 -12.23
N ILE A 43 -10.56 -7.29 -11.94
CA ILE A 43 -9.26 -6.59 -12.01
C ILE A 43 -8.66 -6.61 -13.42
N GLU A 44 -8.50 -7.78 -14.05
CA GLU A 44 -7.86 -7.90 -15.37
C GLU A 44 -8.45 -6.97 -16.44
N PRO A 45 -9.77 -6.80 -16.56
CA PRO A 45 -10.36 -5.88 -17.55
C PRO A 45 -10.05 -4.41 -17.26
N ARG A 46 -9.73 -4.07 -16.01
CA ARG A 46 -9.37 -2.71 -15.56
C ARG A 46 -7.87 -2.47 -15.57
N MET A 47 -7.04 -3.50 -15.74
CA MET A 47 -5.59 -3.35 -15.83
C MET A 47 -5.24 -2.60 -17.12
N LYS A 48 -4.54 -1.47 -16.99
CA LYS A 48 -3.97 -0.78 -18.16
C LYS A 48 -2.87 -1.67 -18.76
N LYS A 49 -3.03 -2.00 -20.04
CA LYS A 49 -2.05 -2.79 -20.80
C LYS A 49 -1.03 -1.85 -21.44
N PHE A 50 0.22 -2.28 -21.46
CA PHE A 50 1.34 -1.60 -22.09
C PHE A 50 2.07 -2.61 -22.98
N VAL A 51 2.70 -2.15 -24.06
CA VAL A 51 3.46 -3.00 -24.98
C VAL A 51 4.74 -3.50 -24.33
N SER A 52 5.39 -2.67 -23.51
CA SER A 52 6.61 -3.04 -22.81
C SER A 52 6.73 -2.40 -21.41
N LEU A 53 7.70 -2.89 -20.63
CA LEU A 53 8.00 -2.32 -19.31
C LEU A 53 8.50 -0.87 -19.44
N GLU A 54 9.30 -0.59 -20.47
CA GLU A 54 9.84 0.75 -20.73
C GLU A 54 8.73 1.74 -21.04
N GLU A 55 7.77 1.37 -21.88
CA GLU A 55 6.59 2.18 -22.17
C GLU A 55 5.77 2.43 -20.90
N LYS A 56 5.56 1.39 -20.09
CA LYS A 56 4.87 1.50 -18.80
C LYS A 56 5.56 2.50 -17.88
N LEU A 57 6.88 2.35 -17.67
CA LEU A 57 7.63 3.21 -16.76
C LEU A 57 7.70 4.65 -17.27
N ALA A 58 7.90 4.85 -18.58
CA ALA A 58 7.85 6.18 -19.21
C ALA A 58 6.48 6.84 -18.98
N TYR A 59 5.39 6.15 -19.30
CA TYR A 59 4.03 6.65 -19.05
C TYR A 59 3.80 7.02 -17.58
N LEU A 60 4.26 6.18 -16.64
CA LEU A 60 4.10 6.43 -15.20
C LEU A 60 4.92 7.63 -14.72
N VAL A 61 6.12 7.83 -15.25
CA VAL A 61 6.95 9.00 -14.92
C VAL A 61 6.37 10.27 -15.55
N ASP A 62 6.07 10.25 -16.85
CA ASP A 62 5.60 11.40 -17.61
C ASP A 62 4.27 11.94 -17.08
N ASN A 63 3.40 11.06 -16.58
CA ASN A 63 2.11 11.42 -15.99
C ASN A 63 2.17 11.66 -14.46
N ASN A 64 3.37 11.80 -13.90
CA ASN A 64 3.60 12.06 -12.48
C ASN A 64 2.94 11.02 -11.55
N TYR A 65 2.98 9.75 -11.93
CA TYR A 65 2.61 8.64 -11.05
C TYR A 65 3.83 8.13 -10.28
N TYR A 66 4.94 7.88 -10.97
CA TYR A 66 6.21 7.44 -10.37
C TYR A 66 7.21 8.58 -10.25
N ASP A 67 8.02 8.54 -9.20
CA ASP A 67 9.12 9.48 -9.04
C ASP A 67 10.35 9.00 -9.80
N LYS A 68 10.70 9.73 -10.87
CA LYS A 68 11.84 9.45 -11.73
C LYS A 68 13.14 9.30 -10.93
N LYS A 69 13.31 10.09 -9.87
CA LYS A 69 14.51 10.07 -9.02
C LYS A 69 14.82 8.69 -8.44
N VAL A 70 13.80 7.91 -8.10
CA VAL A 70 13.99 6.55 -7.55
C VAL A 70 14.48 5.59 -8.63
N LEU A 71 13.99 5.76 -9.86
CA LEU A 71 14.38 4.92 -11.00
C LEU A 71 15.78 5.31 -11.51
N ASP A 72 16.12 6.59 -11.52
CA ASP A 72 17.40 7.12 -12.00
C ASP A 72 18.61 6.64 -11.16
N LEU A 73 18.38 6.10 -9.96
CA LEU A 73 19.43 5.46 -9.15
C LEU A 73 19.90 4.11 -9.70
N TYR A 74 19.19 3.55 -10.68
CA TYR A 74 19.44 2.21 -11.21
C TYR A 74 19.56 2.22 -12.73
N THR A 75 20.31 1.25 -13.26
CA THR A 75 20.40 1.09 -14.71
C THR A 75 19.10 0.52 -15.28
N ALA A 76 18.76 0.89 -16.51
CA ALA A 76 17.60 0.33 -17.20
C ALA A 76 17.67 -1.21 -17.33
N LYS A 77 18.89 -1.76 -17.41
CA LYS A 77 19.12 -3.21 -17.42
C LYS A 77 18.69 -3.84 -16.10
N PHE A 78 19.17 -3.29 -14.97
CA PHE A 78 18.81 -3.78 -13.65
C PHE A 78 17.31 -3.68 -13.38
N ILE A 79 16.66 -2.58 -13.77
CA ILE A 79 15.21 -2.40 -13.64
C ILE A 79 14.47 -3.54 -14.35
N LYS A 80 14.87 -3.93 -15.57
CA LYS A 80 14.24 -5.08 -16.25
C LYS A 80 14.48 -6.39 -15.51
N GLU A 81 15.68 -6.59 -14.98
CA GLU A 81 16.05 -7.81 -14.24
C GLU A 81 15.22 -7.97 -12.95
N ILE A 82 15.07 -6.91 -12.15
CA ILE A 82 14.30 -6.97 -10.91
C ILE A 82 12.80 -7.16 -11.16
N PHE A 83 12.23 -6.53 -12.20
CA PHE A 83 10.84 -6.79 -12.61
C PHE A 83 10.67 -8.24 -13.10
N LYS A 84 11.60 -8.75 -13.91
CA LYS A 84 11.57 -10.15 -14.35
C LYS A 84 11.63 -11.11 -13.15
N LEU A 85 12.51 -10.85 -12.18
CA LEU A 85 12.62 -11.64 -10.96
C LEU A 85 11.32 -11.60 -10.13
N ALA A 86 10.69 -10.43 -10.01
CA ALA A 86 9.46 -10.26 -9.27
C ALA A 86 8.32 -11.12 -9.86
N TYR A 87 8.11 -11.03 -11.17
CA TYR A 87 7.06 -11.79 -11.86
C TYR A 87 7.37 -13.30 -11.95
N ALA A 88 8.65 -13.69 -11.99
CA ALA A 88 9.05 -15.11 -12.01
C ALA A 88 8.69 -15.88 -10.71
N GLN A 89 8.41 -15.16 -9.61
CA GLN A 89 7.99 -15.78 -8.35
C GLN A 89 6.52 -16.23 -8.35
N ASN A 90 5.74 -15.90 -9.39
CA ASN A 90 4.34 -16.33 -9.56
C ASN A 90 3.47 -16.04 -8.32
N PHE A 91 3.50 -14.80 -7.84
CA PHE A 91 2.72 -14.38 -6.69
C PHE A 91 1.22 -14.64 -6.93
N SER A 92 0.55 -15.15 -5.90
CA SER A 92 -0.91 -15.26 -5.89
C SER A 92 -1.45 -14.86 -4.52
N PHE A 93 -2.57 -14.16 -4.52
CA PHE A 93 -3.26 -13.83 -3.28
C PHE A 93 -3.84 -15.10 -2.65
N LEU A 94 -3.62 -15.28 -1.34
CA LEU A 94 -4.11 -16.44 -0.59
C LEU A 94 -5.64 -16.46 -0.43
N ASN A 95 -6.26 -15.28 -0.44
CA ASN A 95 -7.68 -15.09 -0.17
C ASN A 95 -8.23 -13.83 -0.85
N PHE A 96 -9.57 -13.74 -0.91
CA PHE A 96 -10.26 -12.69 -1.64
C PHE A 96 -10.03 -11.33 -0.96
N MET A 97 -10.06 -11.31 0.37
CA MET A 97 -9.88 -10.08 1.14
C MET A 97 -8.52 -9.43 0.88
N GLY A 98 -7.45 -10.23 0.81
CA GLY A 98 -6.10 -9.75 0.49
C GLY A 98 -6.04 -9.08 -0.88
N ALA A 99 -6.58 -9.75 -1.91
CA ALA A 99 -6.66 -9.21 -3.26
C ALA A 99 -7.50 -7.92 -3.29
N ALA A 100 -8.71 -7.96 -2.72
CA ALA A 100 -9.63 -6.83 -2.71
C ALA A 100 -9.04 -5.63 -1.96
N LYS A 101 -8.37 -5.84 -0.82
CA LYS A 101 -7.71 -4.76 -0.08
C LYS A 101 -6.56 -4.17 -0.86
N PHE A 102 -5.71 -5.01 -1.45
CA PHE A 102 -4.60 -4.54 -2.28
C PHE A 102 -5.11 -3.66 -3.42
N TYR A 103 -6.00 -4.17 -4.27
CA TYR A 103 -6.47 -3.41 -5.43
C TYR A 103 -7.39 -2.24 -5.08
N LYS A 104 -8.09 -2.27 -3.93
CA LYS A 104 -8.92 -1.14 -3.51
C LYS A 104 -8.08 0.00 -2.96
N ALA A 105 -7.11 -0.29 -2.10
CA ALA A 105 -6.43 0.72 -1.27
C ALA A 105 -4.92 0.90 -1.57
N TYR A 106 -4.25 -0.09 -2.14
CA TYR A 106 -2.79 -0.08 -2.30
C TYR A 106 -2.32 0.04 -3.74
N ALA A 107 -2.92 -0.67 -4.69
CA ALA A 107 -2.51 -0.61 -6.09
C ALA A 107 -2.68 0.80 -6.65
N LEU A 108 -1.69 1.28 -7.40
CA LEU A 108 -1.79 2.55 -8.10
C LEU A 108 -2.88 2.47 -9.18
N LYS A 109 -3.65 3.54 -9.30
CA LYS A 109 -4.73 3.71 -10.28
C LYS A 109 -4.52 4.98 -11.08
N THR A 110 -5.19 5.06 -12.22
CA THR A 110 -5.35 6.33 -12.92
C THR A 110 -6.07 7.35 -12.05
N ASN A 111 -5.86 8.64 -12.31
CA ASN A 111 -6.44 9.72 -11.50
C ASN A 111 -7.98 9.70 -11.47
N ASP A 112 -8.62 9.17 -12.52
CA ASP A 112 -10.07 8.97 -12.60
C ASP A 112 -10.54 7.65 -11.93
N ASN A 113 -9.64 6.89 -11.32
CA ASN A 113 -9.86 5.59 -10.69
C ASN A 113 -10.47 4.50 -11.59
N LYS A 114 -10.47 4.68 -12.91
CA LYS A 114 -11.04 3.71 -13.85
C LYS A 114 -10.11 2.52 -14.07
N GLN A 115 -8.81 2.77 -14.24
CA GLN A 115 -7.84 1.74 -14.55
C GLN A 115 -6.84 1.52 -13.42
N VAL A 116 -6.36 0.29 -13.31
CA VAL A 116 -5.29 -0.12 -12.40
C VAL A 116 -3.96 -0.11 -13.16
N LEU A 117 -2.93 0.46 -12.54
CA LEU A 117 -1.60 0.66 -13.13
C LEU A 117 -0.53 -0.29 -12.55
N GLU A 118 -0.79 -0.85 -11.36
CA GLU A 118 0.11 -1.73 -10.62
C GLU A 118 -0.55 -3.08 -10.30
N ARG A 119 0.21 -4.16 -10.51
CA ARG A 119 0.05 -5.44 -9.80
C ARG A 119 0.84 -5.43 -8.49
N PHE A 120 0.72 -6.50 -7.71
CA PHE A 120 1.44 -6.64 -6.45
C PHE A 120 2.97 -6.62 -6.65
N GLU A 121 3.45 -7.28 -7.69
CA GLU A 121 4.85 -7.36 -8.07
C GLU A 121 5.42 -5.98 -8.42
N ASP A 122 4.67 -5.17 -9.17
CA ASP A 122 5.09 -3.80 -9.50
C ASP A 122 5.27 -2.97 -8.23
N ARG A 123 4.31 -3.09 -7.30
CA ARG A 123 4.32 -2.37 -6.03
C ARG A 123 5.48 -2.84 -5.14
N ALA A 124 5.78 -4.14 -5.13
CA ALA A 124 6.90 -4.74 -4.42
C ALA A 124 8.24 -4.24 -4.97
N VAL A 125 8.42 -4.23 -6.30
CA VAL A 125 9.64 -3.73 -6.96
C VAL A 125 9.89 -2.27 -6.59
N MET A 126 8.87 -1.41 -6.73
CA MET A 126 9.06 0.01 -6.41
C MET A 126 9.34 0.27 -4.92
N ASN A 127 8.84 -0.58 -4.02
CA ASN A 127 9.24 -0.53 -2.61
C ASN A 127 10.70 -0.94 -2.43
N ALA A 128 11.12 -2.04 -3.06
CA ALA A 128 12.48 -2.53 -2.98
C ALA A 128 13.50 -1.49 -3.53
N LEU A 129 13.22 -0.93 -4.71
CA LEU A 129 14.07 0.11 -5.31
C LEU A 129 14.20 1.35 -4.43
N PHE A 130 13.09 1.81 -3.85
CA PHE A 130 13.07 2.98 -2.96
C PHE A 130 13.84 2.73 -1.66
N LEU A 131 13.63 1.58 -1.02
CA LEU A 131 14.25 1.26 0.26
C LEU A 131 15.74 0.92 0.13
N ALA A 132 16.16 0.42 -1.03
CA ALA A 132 17.54 0.06 -1.28
C ALA A 132 18.43 1.21 -1.76
N ASP A 133 17.83 2.34 -2.15
CA ASP A 133 18.52 3.61 -2.43
C ASP A 133 19.76 3.48 -3.34
N GLY A 134 19.62 2.75 -4.45
CA GLY A 134 20.70 2.49 -5.43
C GLY A 134 21.50 1.20 -5.19
N ASN A 135 21.30 0.51 -4.05
CA ASN A 135 21.94 -0.78 -3.79
C ASN A 135 21.17 -1.93 -4.48
N GLU A 136 21.71 -2.40 -5.60
CA GLU A 136 21.09 -3.46 -6.42
C GLU A 136 20.91 -4.79 -5.66
N GLU A 137 21.89 -5.22 -4.88
CA GLU A 137 21.81 -6.48 -4.12
C GLU A 137 20.69 -6.42 -3.06
N LEU A 138 20.63 -5.31 -2.32
CA LEU A 138 19.59 -5.08 -1.33
C LEU A 138 18.20 -5.03 -1.99
N ALA A 139 18.06 -4.36 -3.14
CA ALA A 139 16.80 -4.30 -3.87
C ALA A 139 16.32 -5.72 -4.31
N LEU A 140 17.24 -6.57 -4.79
CA LEU A 140 16.92 -7.95 -5.15
C LEU A 140 16.48 -8.78 -3.93
N ASN A 141 17.10 -8.59 -2.78
CA ASN A 141 16.72 -9.30 -1.56
C ASN A 141 15.36 -8.82 -1.04
N LEU A 142 15.14 -7.50 -0.99
CA LEU A 142 13.87 -6.93 -0.56
C LEU A 142 12.70 -7.37 -1.44
N VAL A 143 12.86 -7.39 -2.77
CA VAL A 143 11.75 -7.82 -3.65
C VAL A 143 11.40 -9.29 -3.46
N LYS A 144 12.40 -10.16 -3.22
CA LYS A 144 12.19 -11.57 -2.88
C LYS A 144 11.46 -11.71 -1.54
N ASP A 145 11.89 -10.97 -0.52
CA ASP A 145 11.29 -11.05 0.81
C ASP A 145 9.85 -10.51 0.83
N ILE A 146 9.57 -9.44 0.09
CA ILE A 146 8.21 -8.90 -0.03
C ILE A 146 7.28 -9.87 -0.74
N ILE A 147 7.70 -10.41 -1.89
CA ILE A 147 6.84 -11.29 -2.69
C ILE A 147 6.62 -12.65 -2.02
N SER A 148 7.62 -13.15 -1.30
CA SER A 148 7.50 -14.39 -0.51
C SER A 148 6.75 -14.21 0.82
N ASN A 149 6.23 -13.01 1.11
CA ASN A 149 5.58 -12.64 2.37
C ASN A 149 6.47 -12.79 3.62
N ARG A 150 7.80 -12.80 3.48
CA ARG A 150 8.73 -12.78 4.62
C ARG A 150 8.89 -11.39 5.23
N PHE A 151 8.71 -10.35 4.42
CA PHE A 151 8.81 -8.97 4.84
C PHE A 151 7.64 -8.15 4.31
N GLN A 152 7.01 -7.35 5.18
CA GLN A 152 5.94 -6.44 4.80
C GLN A 152 6.25 -5.05 5.35
N PRO A 153 6.61 -4.07 4.49
CA PRO A 153 6.75 -2.69 4.93
C PRO A 153 5.43 -2.18 5.51
N ALA A 154 5.52 -1.27 6.48
CA ALA A 154 4.35 -0.59 7.03
C ALA A 154 3.55 0.11 5.93
N THR A 155 2.23 0.19 6.07
CA THR A 155 1.31 0.83 5.11
C THR A 155 1.79 2.19 4.58
N PRO A 156 2.24 3.17 5.41
CA PRO A 156 2.68 4.47 4.87
C PRO A 156 3.89 4.34 3.94
N THR A 157 4.80 3.38 4.17
CA THR A 157 5.90 3.08 3.26
C THR A 157 5.41 2.32 2.04
N PHE A 158 4.71 1.20 2.24
CA PHE A 158 4.29 0.30 1.17
C PHE A 158 3.44 0.99 0.11
N LEU A 159 2.57 1.91 0.55
CA LEU A 159 1.68 2.70 -0.30
C LEU A 159 2.40 3.81 -1.07
N ASN A 160 3.40 4.47 -0.46
CA ASN A 160 3.94 5.74 -0.96
C ASN A 160 5.31 5.63 -1.62
N ALA A 161 6.10 4.59 -1.33
CA ALA A 161 7.43 4.40 -1.88
C ALA A 161 7.42 4.55 -3.41
N GLY A 162 8.36 5.29 -4.01
CA GLY A 162 8.43 5.45 -5.46
C GLY A 162 7.27 6.20 -6.16
N ARG A 163 6.24 6.66 -5.44
CA ARG A 163 5.16 7.49 -6.03
C ARG A 163 5.54 8.97 -6.05
N LYS A 164 5.19 9.66 -7.14
CA LYS A 164 5.44 11.10 -7.27
C LYS A 164 4.54 11.94 -6.37
N ARG A 165 3.23 11.63 -6.38
CA ARG A 165 2.21 12.23 -5.52
C ARG A 165 2.00 11.29 -4.34
N ARG A 166 2.67 11.58 -3.22
CA ARG A 166 2.69 10.69 -2.05
C ARG A 166 2.32 11.40 -0.75
N GLY A 167 1.86 10.62 0.22
CA GLY A 167 1.87 11.01 1.63
C GLY A 167 3.27 10.82 2.25
N GLU A 168 3.37 10.89 3.57
CA GLU A 168 4.62 10.57 4.27
C GLU A 168 4.85 9.06 4.39
N TYR A 169 6.11 8.67 4.54
CA TYR A 169 6.52 7.26 4.77
C TYR A 169 6.38 6.85 6.25
N ILE A 170 6.22 7.82 7.15
CA ILE A 170 6.06 7.63 8.58
C ILE A 170 4.72 8.24 8.98
N SER A 171 3.97 7.55 9.84
CA SER A 171 2.66 8.01 10.28
C SER A 171 2.43 7.92 11.78
N CYS A 172 3.42 7.53 12.59
CA CYS A 172 3.28 7.39 14.04
C CYS A 172 4.27 8.29 14.75
N TYR A 173 3.76 9.19 15.60
CA TYR A 173 4.55 10.21 16.28
C TYR A 173 4.23 10.26 17.76
N LEU A 174 5.27 10.48 18.58
CA LEU A 174 5.16 10.71 20.01
C LEU A 174 5.72 12.10 20.33
N LEU A 175 4.90 12.92 20.99
CA LEU A 175 5.27 14.28 21.40
C LEU A 175 5.30 14.36 22.93
N ARG A 176 6.34 14.98 23.47
CA ARG A 176 6.39 15.40 24.87
C ARG A 176 5.84 16.82 24.98
N VAL A 177 5.06 17.09 26.01
CA VAL A 177 4.55 18.43 26.33
C VAL A 177 5.14 18.87 27.66
N GLU A 178 5.86 19.98 27.67
CA GLU A 178 6.40 20.59 28.89
C GLU A 178 5.39 21.53 29.56
N ASP A 179 5.54 21.77 30.86
CA ASP A 179 4.63 22.56 31.71
C ASP A 179 4.75 24.08 31.52
N ASN A 180 4.66 24.53 30.26
CA ASN A 180 4.64 25.95 29.89
C ASN A 180 3.77 26.18 28.65
N MET A 181 3.27 27.41 28.51
CA MET A 181 2.33 27.77 27.45
C MET A 181 2.93 27.64 26.04
N GLU A 182 4.24 27.88 25.90
CA GLU A 182 4.97 27.75 24.65
C GLU A 182 4.96 26.29 24.17
N SER A 183 5.27 25.34 25.06
CA SER A 183 5.26 23.92 24.74
C SER A 183 3.86 23.40 24.45
N ILE A 184 2.85 23.85 25.20
CA ILE A 184 1.44 23.46 24.97
C ILE A 184 0.99 23.96 23.59
N SER A 185 1.24 25.23 23.28
CA SER A 185 0.91 25.82 21.97
C SER A 185 1.63 25.10 20.82
N ARG A 186 2.93 24.80 21.00
CA ARG A 186 3.71 24.04 20.02
C ARG A 186 3.18 22.62 19.83
N ALA A 187 2.75 21.95 20.89
CA ALA A 187 2.18 20.62 20.82
C ALA A 187 0.87 20.60 20.01
N ILE A 188 0.00 21.61 20.19
CA ILE A 188 -1.21 21.80 19.39
C ILE A 188 -0.84 22.01 17.91
N SER A 189 0.02 22.98 17.63
CA SER A 189 0.43 23.30 16.26
C SER A 189 1.07 22.10 15.56
N THR A 190 1.98 21.40 16.23
CA THR A 190 2.66 20.19 15.70
C THR A 190 1.65 19.08 15.44
N SER A 191 0.69 18.86 16.34
CA SER A 191 -0.38 17.86 16.15
C SER A 191 -1.22 18.18 14.92
N LEU A 192 -1.57 19.44 14.68
CA LEU A 192 -2.28 19.86 13.46
C LEU A 192 -1.45 19.58 12.19
N GLN A 193 -0.16 19.88 12.20
CA GLN A 193 0.72 19.67 11.04
C GLN A 193 0.96 18.19 10.74
N LEU A 194 1.02 17.33 11.75
CA LEU A 194 1.17 15.89 11.57
C LEU A 194 -0.15 15.23 11.16
N SER A 195 -1.26 15.62 11.80
CA SER A 195 -2.59 15.08 11.52
C SER A 195 -3.06 15.38 10.10
N LYS A 196 -2.81 16.61 9.58
CA LYS A 196 -3.18 16.95 8.19
C LYS A 196 -2.50 16.06 7.13
N ARG A 197 -1.37 15.41 7.48
CA ARG A 197 -0.62 14.49 6.62
C ARG A 197 -0.94 13.01 6.90
N GLY A 198 -1.96 12.73 7.71
CA GLY A 198 -2.36 11.38 8.09
C GLY A 198 -1.54 10.75 9.22
N GLY A 199 -0.79 11.57 9.98
CA GLY A 199 -0.04 11.11 11.15
C GLY A 199 -0.94 10.88 12.38
N GLY A 200 -0.80 9.73 13.02
CA GLY A 200 -1.25 9.47 14.38
C GLY A 200 -0.26 10.05 15.39
N VAL A 201 -0.76 10.85 16.33
CA VAL A 201 0.06 11.60 17.28
C VAL A 201 -0.38 11.25 18.70
N ALA A 202 0.54 10.74 19.51
CA ALA A 202 0.36 10.57 20.94
C ALA A 202 1.09 11.68 21.69
N LEU A 203 0.46 12.25 22.72
CA LEU A 203 1.04 13.31 23.55
C LEU A 203 1.29 12.80 24.98
N CYS A 204 2.49 13.04 25.51
CA CYS A 204 2.79 12.83 26.92
C CYS A 204 2.36 14.07 27.72
N LEU A 205 1.33 13.90 28.56
CA LEU A 205 0.76 14.96 29.39
C LEU A 205 1.22 14.91 30.85
N THR A 206 2.06 13.93 31.20
CA THR A 206 2.50 13.67 32.59
C THR A 206 3.26 14.85 33.21
N ASN A 207 3.90 15.70 32.40
CA ASN A 207 4.66 16.85 32.91
C ASN A 207 3.75 18.03 33.27
N LEU A 208 2.53 18.10 32.73
CA LEU A 208 1.64 19.24 32.97
C LEU A 208 1.22 19.27 34.44
N ARG A 209 1.24 20.45 35.03
CA ARG A 209 0.77 20.65 36.39
C ARG A 209 -0.70 20.23 36.55
N GLU A 210 -1.03 19.72 37.73
CA GLU A 210 -2.36 19.28 38.07
C GLU A 210 -3.36 20.44 38.20
N LEU A 211 -4.64 20.10 38.24
CA LEU A 211 -5.70 21.05 38.51
C LEU A 211 -5.49 21.67 39.91
N GLY A 212 -5.36 23.00 39.97
CA GLY A 212 -5.18 23.76 41.21
C GLY A 212 -3.72 24.16 41.50
N ALA A 213 -2.76 23.71 40.69
CA ALA A 213 -1.38 24.16 40.82
C ALA A 213 -1.23 25.66 40.52
N PRO A 214 -0.34 26.39 41.24
CA PRO A 214 -0.18 27.84 41.09
C PRO A 214 0.43 28.24 39.73
N ILE A 215 0.11 29.44 39.22
CA ILE A 215 0.71 30.05 38.01
C ILE A 215 1.20 31.46 38.35
N LYS A 216 2.52 31.65 38.44
CA LYS A 216 3.19 32.84 38.99
C LYS A 216 2.72 33.14 40.43
N LYS A 217 3.67 33.48 41.31
CA LYS A 217 3.32 34.11 42.59
C LYS A 217 3.24 35.61 42.38
#